data_AF-A0A4Q7CJF2-F1
#
_entry.id   AF-A0A4Q7CJF2-F1
#
_cell.length_a   1.000
_cell.length_b   1.000
_cell.length_c   1.000
_cell.angle_alpha   90.00
_cell.angle_beta   90.00
_cell.angle_gamma   90.00
#
_symmetry.space_group_name_H-M   'P 1'
#
loop_
_entity.id
_entity.type
_entity.pdbx_description
1 polymer ?
#
loop_
_entity_poly.entity_id
_entity_poly.type
_entity_poly.pdbx_seq_one_letter_code
_entity_poly.pdbx_strand_id
1 'polypeptide(L)' 'MKIKNYTLTYDNYRNLITIYAETESGKPFSYVFSEDQTVREIREKLIEIANKLEQNEQVE' A
#
# COMPACT_ATOMS: atom_id res chain seq x y z
N MET A 1 12.75 -0.70 1.29
CA MET A 1 11.87 0.37 0.79
C MET A 1 11.21 1.07 1.96
N LYS A 2 11.33 2.40 2.03
CA LYS A 2 10.65 3.25 3.01
C LYS A 2 9.45 3.89 2.32
N ILE A 3 8.24 3.56 2.74
CA ILE A 3 7.02 4.26 2.29
C ILE A 3 7.17 5.73 2.71
N LYS A 4 7.11 6.65 1.75
CA LYS A 4 7.45 8.06 1.97
C LYS A 4 6.36 8.79 2.76
N ASN A 5 5.10 8.56 2.40
CA ASN A 5 3.92 9.05 3.09
C ASN A 5 2.82 8.00 3.00
N TYR A 6 1.97 7.92 4.03
CA TYR A 6 0.74 7.14 3.96
C TYR A 6 -0.42 7.84 4.68
N THR A 7 -1.63 7.57 4.23
CA THR A 7 -2.88 7.99 4.87
C THR A 7 -3.83 6.80 4.96
N LEU A 8 -4.57 6.72 6.06
CA LEU A 8 -5.55 5.66 6.31
C LEU A 8 -6.95 6.23 6.30
N THR A 9 -7.88 5.55 5.62
CA THR A 9 -9.32 5.83 5.70
C THR A 9 -10.07 4.58 6.10
N TYR A 10 -11.08 4.73 6.96
CA TYR A 10 -11.90 3.62 7.45
C TYR A 10 -13.32 3.69 6.90
N ASP A 11 -13.76 2.60 6.29
CA ASP A 11 -15.15 2.39 5.88
C ASP A 11 -15.88 1.62 6.99
N ASN A 12 -16.59 2.35 7.84
CA ASN A 12 -17.40 1.80 8.95
C ASN A 12 -18.55 0.88 8.48
N TYR A 13 -19.01 1.01 7.22
CA TYR A 13 -20.09 0.16 6.72
C TYR A 13 -19.60 -1.22 6.32
N ARG A 14 -18.35 -1.30 5.85
CA ARG A 14 -17.75 -2.53 5.32
C ARG A 14 -16.68 -3.12 6.23
N ASN A 15 -16.33 -2.45 7.32
CA ASN A 15 -15.20 -2.79 8.21
C ASN A 15 -13.89 -2.97 7.42
N LEU A 16 -13.63 -2.05 6.48
CA LEU A 16 -12.45 -2.07 5.64
C LEU A 16 -11.60 -0.82 5.88
N ILE A 17 -10.29 -1.01 5.89
CA ILE A 17 -9.29 0.04 5.97
C ILE A 17 -8.64 0.18 4.60
N THR A 18 -8.56 1.40 4.08
CA THR A 18 -7.77 1.72 2.89
C THR A 18 -6.53 2.49 3.30
N ILE A 19 -5.37 2.00 2.89
CA ILE A 19 -4.11 2.74 2.98
C ILE A 19 -3.77 3.32 1.61
N TYR A 20 -3.58 4.63 1.57
CA TYR A 20 -3.01 5.36 0.44
C TYR A 20 -1.54 5.58 0.73
N ALA A 21 -0.66 5.24 -0.20
CA ALA A 21 0.79 5.32 -0.05
C ALA A 21 1.46 5.82 -1.32
N GLU A 22 2.71 6.26 -1.19
CA GLU A 22 3.55 6.71 -2.30
C GLU A 22 4.85 5.87 -2.31
N THR A 23 5.26 5.39 -3.48
CA THR A 23 6.55 4.71 -3.66
C THR A 23 7.71 5.71 -3.54
N GLU A 24 8.95 5.23 -3.58
CA GLU A 24 10.12 6.12 -3.50
C GLU A 24 10.26 6.99 -4.76
N SER A 25 9.86 6.48 -5.94
CA SER A 25 9.78 7.27 -7.18
C SER A 25 8.61 8.25 -7.25
N GLY A 26 7.76 8.29 -6.23
CA GLY A 26 6.62 9.21 -6.17
C GLY A 26 5.31 8.65 -6.74
N LYS A 27 5.25 7.36 -7.06
CA LYS A 27 4.04 6.73 -7.61
C LYS A 27 3.01 6.47 -6.51
N PRO A 28 1.79 7.02 -6.60
CA PRO A 28 0.75 6.75 -5.63
C PRO A 28 0.16 5.36 -5.85
N PHE A 29 -0.20 4.69 -4.76
CA PHE A 29 -0.94 3.44 -4.78
C PHE A 29 -1.85 3.31 -3.55
N SER A 30 -2.84 2.44 -3.63
CA SER A 30 -3.74 2.15 -2.51
C SER A 30 -3.92 0.66 -2.30
N TYR A 31 -4.10 0.26 -1.05
CA TYR A 31 -4.42 -1.10 -0.67
C TYR A 31 -5.57 -1.12 0.33
N VAL A 32 -6.52 -2.02 0.13
CA VAL A 32 -7.68 -2.20 1.01
C VAL A 32 -7.51 -3.51 1.76
N PHE A 33 -7.68 -3.47 3.08
CA PHE A 33 -7.58 -4.62 3.96
C PHE A 33 -8.66 -4.57 5.05
N SER A 34 -9.00 -5.72 5.58
CA SER A 34 -9.89 -5.88 6.73
C SER A 34 -9.11 -5.93 8.04
N GLU A 35 -9.78 -5.72 9.17
CA GLU A 35 -9.16 -5.64 10.51
C GLU A 35 -8.55 -6.97 11.00
N ASP A 36 -8.91 -8.10 10.39
CA ASP A 36 -8.35 -9.42 10.67
C ASP A 36 -6.93 -9.60 10.10
N GLN A 37 -6.52 -8.74 9.16
CA GLN A 37 -5.16 -8.78 8.62
C GLN A 37 -4.15 -8.19 9.61
N THR A 38 -3.04 -8.91 9.81
CA THR A 38 -1.98 -8.47 10.70
C THR A 38 -1.14 -7.35 10.07
N VAL A 39 -0.51 -6.53 10.93
CA VAL A 39 0.45 -5.50 10.49
C VAL A 39 1.56 -6.07 9.61
N ARG A 40 1.97 -7.33 9.86
CA ARG A 40 3.00 -8.01 9.04
C ARG A 40 2.50 -8.26 7.62
N GLU A 41 1.30 -8.83 7.47
CA GLU A 41 0.72 -9.13 6.15
C GLU A 41 0.48 -7.87 5.35
N ILE A 42 -0.04 -6.82 6.00
CA ILE A 42 -0.23 -5.51 5.38
C ILE A 42 1.12 -4.97 4.89
N ARG A 43 2.16 -5.01 5.72
CA ARG A 43 3.49 -4.54 5.35
C ARG A 43 4.07 -5.31 4.16
N GLU A 44 3.99 -6.63 4.18
CA GLU A 44 4.47 -7.48 3.09
C GLU A 44 3.74 -7.16 1.78
N LYS A 45 2.43 -6.96 1.84
CA LYS A 45 1.64 -6.60 0.66
C LYS A 45 2.00 -5.23 0.10
N LEU A 46 2.20 -4.24 0.97
CA LEU A 46 2.62 -2.89 0.54
C LEU A 46 3.99 -2.93 -0.14
N ILE A 47 4.93 -3.71 0.39
CA ILE A 47 6.26 -3.90 -0.23
C ILE A 47 6.13 -4.60 -1.58
N GLU A 48 5.29 -5.63 -1.69
CA GLU A 48 5.04 -6.34 -2.95
C GLU A 48 4.49 -5.40 -4.03
N ILE A 49 3.48 -4.59 -3.70
CA ILE A 49 2.87 -3.63 -4.63
C ILE A 49 3.90 -2.58 -5.06
N ALA A 50 4.60 -2.00 -4.08
CA ALA A 50 5.57 -0.95 -4.36
C ALA A 50 6.73 -1.44 -5.23
N ASN A 51 7.26 -2.64 -4.98
CA ASN A 51 8.29 -3.25 -5.81
C ASN A 51 7.81 -3.48 -7.26
N LYS A 52 6.57 -3.94 -7.46
CA LYS A 52 6.01 -4.14 -8.81
C LYS A 52 5.90 -2.82 -9.57
N LEU A 53 5.49 -1.74 -8.89
CA LEU A 53 5.35 -0.41 -9.49
C LEU A 53 6.69 0.21 -9.88
N GLU A 54 7.74 -0.03 -9.10
CA GLU A 54 9.11 0.43 -9.38
C GLU A 54 9.78 -0.42 -10.47
N GLN A 55 9.58 -1.74 -10.46
CA GLN A 55 10.14 -2.64 -11.48
C GLN A 55 9.54 -2.40 -12.88
N ASN A 56 8.26 -2.05 -12.97
CA ASN A 56 7.64 -1.67 -14.23
C ASN A 56 8.23 -0.39 -14.86
N GLU A 57 9.04 0.38 -14.13
CA GLU A 57 9.71 1.60 -14.61
C GLU A 57 11.05 1.31 -15.32
N GLN A 58 11.67 0.14 -15.10
CA GLN A 58 12.97 -0.21 -15.70
C GLN A 58 12.87 -0.78 -17.12
N VAL A 59 11.66 -0.86 -17.69
CA VAL A 59 11.39 -1.49 -18.99
C VAL A 59 10.86 -0.47 -20.03
N GLU A 60 10.74 0.81 -19.67
CA GLU A 60 10.39 1.91 -20.60
C GLU A 60 11.62 2.76 -20.97
#